data_AF-A0A059G1A5-F1
#
_entry.id   AF-A0A059G1A5-F1
#
_cell.length_a   1.000
_cell.length_b   1.000
_cell.length_c   1.000
_cell.angle_alpha   90.00
_cell.angle_beta   90.00
_cell.angle_gamma   90.00
#
_symmetry.space_group_name_H-M   'P 1'
#
loop_
_entity.id
_entity.type
_entity.pdbx_description
1 polymer ?
#
loop_
_entity_poly.entity_id
_entity_poly.type
_entity_poly.pdbx_seq_one_letter_code
_entity_poly.pdbx_strand_id
1 'polypeptide(L)'
;MRLRALRLWNVRKFAGRGVAIENIGNGVNVLSAENEFGKSTSFDALHAVFFQRFSGTPKPVQMLRPYSGGSPQIEVDVETDQGLFRISKKYYNGKSAVITDIATSRIIAHGLPHRGDPP
;
A
#
# COMPACT_ATOMS: atom_id res chain seq x y z
N MET A 1 0.14 -16.13 -6.76
CA MET A 1 -0.21 -14.73 -6.42
C MET A 1 0.18 -13.81 -7.56
N ARG A 2 -0.70 -12.89 -7.99
CA ARG A 2 -0.45 -11.89 -9.05
C ARG A 2 -0.90 -10.51 -8.59
N LEU A 3 -0.14 -9.46 -8.90
CA LEU A 3 -0.52 -8.08 -8.64
C LEU A 3 -1.49 -7.59 -9.72
N ARG A 4 -2.60 -6.95 -9.34
CA ARG A 4 -3.62 -6.44 -10.26
C ARG A 4 -3.77 -4.93 -10.21
N ALA A 5 -3.55 -4.31 -9.05
CA ALA A 5 -3.53 -2.86 -8.91
C ALA A 5 -2.63 -2.42 -7.75
N LEU A 6 -2.15 -1.18 -7.82
CA LEU A 6 -1.47 -0.46 -6.76
C LEU A 6 -2.03 0.96 -6.68
N ARG A 7 -2.50 1.37 -5.51
CA ARG A 7 -2.99 2.74 -5.25
C ARG A 7 -2.24 3.32 -4.08
N LEU A 8 -1.79 4.56 -4.25
CA LEU A 8 -1.04 5.30 -3.26
C LEU A 8 -1.80 6.57 -2.93
N TRP A 9 -1.94 6.87 -1.65
CA TRP A 9 -2.45 8.16 -1.18
C TRP A 9 -1.45 8.77 -0.20
N ASN A 10 -1.09 10.03 -0.45
CA ASN A 10 -0.24 10.80 0.46
C ASN A 10 1.14 10.14 0.71
N VAL A 11 1.78 9.65 -0.35
CA VAL A 11 3.06 8.93 -0.32
C VAL A 11 4.16 9.77 -0.98
N ARG A 12 5.22 10.13 -0.24
CA ARG A 12 6.34 10.97 -0.72
C ARG A 12 5.86 12.21 -1.48
N LYS A 13 6.24 12.34 -2.75
CA LYS A 13 5.87 13.42 -3.68
C LYS A 13 4.40 13.41 -4.10
N PHE A 14 3.64 12.41 -3.69
CA PHE A 14 2.18 12.34 -3.84
C PHE A 14 1.47 12.92 -2.60
N ALA A 15 2.11 13.85 -1.89
CA ALA A 15 1.52 14.57 -0.76
C ALA A 15 0.14 15.14 -1.14
N GLY A 16 -0.89 14.82 -0.34
CA GLY A 16 -2.26 15.29 -0.56
C GLY A 16 -2.95 14.80 -1.83
N ARG A 17 -2.37 13.84 -2.57
CA ARG A 17 -2.95 13.31 -3.81
C ARG A 17 -2.88 11.79 -3.90
N GLY A 18 -3.76 11.24 -4.73
CA GLY A 18 -3.81 9.83 -5.07
C GLY A 18 -3.13 9.55 -6.41
N VAL A 19 -2.46 8.41 -6.51
CA VAL A 19 -2.04 7.84 -7.79
C VAL A 19 -2.39 6.35 -7.83
N ALA A 20 -2.74 5.86 -9.01
CA ALA A 20 -3.15 4.48 -9.20
C ALA A 20 -2.46 3.89 -10.43
N ILE A 21 -2.04 2.63 -10.29
CA ILE A 21 -1.66 1.74 -11.37
C ILE A 21 -2.73 0.64 -11.36
N GLU A 22 -3.59 0.66 -12.37
CA GLU A 22 -4.70 -0.27 -12.52
C GLU A 22 -4.42 -1.26 -13.65
N ASN A 23 -5.24 -2.31 -13.74
CA ASN A 23 -5.24 -3.23 -14.87
C ASN A 23 -3.89 -3.91 -15.13
N ILE A 24 -3.14 -4.25 -14.07
CA ILE A 24 -1.89 -5.01 -14.19
C ILE A 24 -2.22 -6.42 -14.70
N GLY A 25 -1.82 -6.67 -15.95
CA GLY A 25 -2.15 -7.86 -16.71
C GLY A 25 -1.26 -9.06 -16.37
N ASN A 26 -1.49 -10.16 -17.08
CA ASN A 26 -0.60 -11.32 -17.03
C ASN A 26 0.70 -11.04 -17.80
N GLY A 27 1.74 -11.82 -17.50
CA GLY A 27 3.03 -11.67 -18.16
C GLY A 27 3.82 -10.47 -17.67
N VAL A 28 4.61 -9.88 -18.57
CA VAL A 28 5.50 -8.75 -18.26
C VAL A 28 4.74 -7.44 -18.41
N ASN A 29 4.67 -6.67 -17.31
CA ASN A 29 4.08 -5.33 -17.29
C ASN A 29 5.21 -4.29 -17.19
N VAL A 30 5.16 -3.25 -18.03
CA VAL A 30 6.18 -2.19 -18.05
C VAL A 30 5.57 -0.88 -17.53
N LEU A 31 6.07 -0.41 -16.38
CA LEU A 31 5.76 0.93 -15.86
C LEU A 31 6.74 1.93 -16.46
N SER A 32 6.33 2.61 -17.54
CA SER A 32 7.11 3.67 -18.17
C SER A 32 6.61 5.05 -17.75
N ALA A 33 7.53 5.88 -17.28
CA ALA A 33 7.32 7.29 -16.97
C ALA A 33 8.68 7.98 -17.02
N GLU A 34 8.75 9.30 -17.04
CA GLU A 34 10.01 10.03 -16.91
C GLU A 34 10.71 9.73 -15.57
N ASN A 35 11.98 10.06 -15.46
CA ASN A 35 12.67 9.95 -14.17
C ASN A 35 11.99 10.83 -13.13
N GLU A 36 12.06 10.40 -11.87
CA GLU A 36 11.41 11.09 -10.75
C GLU A 36 9.87 11.11 -10.81
N PHE A 37 9.22 10.46 -11.78
CA PHE A 37 7.76 10.36 -11.84
C PHE A 37 7.13 9.38 -10.83
N GLY A 38 7.93 8.72 -9.99
CA GLY A 38 7.43 7.94 -8.84
C GLY A 38 7.41 6.44 -9.06
N LYS A 39 8.17 5.95 -10.06
CA LYS A 39 8.40 4.52 -10.27
C LYS A 39 9.01 3.88 -9.03
N SER A 40 10.14 4.37 -8.53
CA SER A 40 10.77 3.85 -7.29
C SER A 40 9.86 4.00 -6.07
N THR A 41 9.07 5.07 -6.00
CA THR A 41 8.06 5.25 -4.95
C THR A 41 7.02 4.12 -4.95
N SER A 42 6.62 3.66 -6.14
CA SER A 42 5.66 2.56 -6.30
C SER A 42 6.24 1.23 -5.80
N PHE A 43 7.52 0.94 -6.10
CA PHE A 43 8.20 -0.25 -5.60
C PHE A 43 8.42 -0.22 -4.08
N ASP A 44 8.82 0.93 -3.52
CA ASP A 44 8.98 1.09 -2.07
C ASP A 44 7.65 0.93 -1.33
N ALA A 45 6.55 1.42 -1.91
CA ALA A 45 5.20 1.25 -1.39
C ALA A 45 4.74 -0.22 -1.44
N LEU A 46 5.01 -0.94 -2.54
CA LEU A 46 4.76 -2.38 -2.64
C LEU A 46 5.53 -3.16 -1.57
N HIS A 47 6.82 -2.85 -1.39
CA HIS A 47 7.61 -3.48 -0.34
C HIS A 47 7.02 -3.19 1.05
N ALA A 48 6.59 -1.94 1.31
CA ALA A 48 5.99 -1.58 2.57
C ALA A 48 4.68 -2.32 2.87
N VAL A 49 3.77 -2.39 1.90
CA VAL A 49 2.44 -2.98 2.13
C VAL A 49 2.54 -4.48 2.45
N PHE A 50 3.50 -5.20 1.89
CA PHE A 50 3.70 -6.62 2.20
C PHE A 50 4.52 -6.84 3.46
N PHE A 51 5.64 -6.14 3.62
CA PHE A 51 6.67 -6.54 4.59
C PHE A 51 6.79 -5.66 5.83
N GLN A 52 6.15 -4.48 5.84
CA GLN A 52 6.25 -3.57 6.97
C GLN A 52 4.98 -3.62 7.83
N ARG A 53 5.16 -3.68 9.15
CA ARG A 53 4.05 -3.63 10.11
C ARG A 53 3.36 -2.28 10.02
N PHE A 54 2.03 -2.26 9.96
CA PHE A 54 1.25 -1.02 9.86
C PHE A 54 1.36 -0.15 11.13
N SER A 55 1.65 -0.75 12.29
CA SER A 55 1.85 -0.03 13.55
C SER A 55 3.24 0.61 13.70
N GLY A 56 4.24 0.03 13.02
CA GLY A 56 5.64 0.45 13.14
C GLY A 56 6.02 1.58 12.20
N THR A 57 7.14 2.23 12.51
CA THR A 57 7.74 3.31 11.72
C THR A 57 9.21 3.04 11.38
N PRO A 58 9.57 1.87 10.81
CA PRO A 58 10.93 1.60 10.38
C PRO A 58 11.32 2.51 9.20
N LYS A 59 12.63 2.59 8.90
CA LYS A 59 13.17 3.46 7.83
C LYS A 59 12.38 3.37 6.51
N PRO A 60 11.97 2.19 5.99
CA PRO A 60 11.16 2.13 4.76
C PRO A 60 9.83 2.88 4.88
N VAL A 61 9.13 2.79 6.01
CA VAL A 61 7.88 3.51 6.27
C VAL A 61 8.12 5.01 6.43
N GLN A 62 9.19 5.41 7.14
CA GLN A 62 9.57 6.82 7.28
C GLN A 62 9.85 7.46 5.92
N MET A 63 10.55 6.73 5.04
CA MET A 63 10.85 7.19 3.69
C MET A 63 9.60 7.33 2.83
N LEU A 64 8.47 6.68 3.14
CA LEU A 64 7.21 6.88 2.42
C LEU A 64 6.44 8.13 2.86
N ARG A 65 6.76 8.69 4.04
CA ARG A 65 6.09 9.87 4.55
C ARG A 65 6.44 11.09 3.70
N PRO A 66 5.44 11.90 3.28
CA PRO A 66 5.72 13.18 2.65
C PRO A 66 6.56 14.09 3.54
N TYR A 67 7.34 14.99 2.94
CA TYR A 67 8.11 16.00 3.68
C TYR A 67 7.22 16.93 4.51
N SER A 68 6.01 17.24 4.02
CA SER A 68 4.98 17.99 4.75
C SER A 68 4.35 17.20 5.92
N GLY A 69 4.76 15.95 6.12
CA GLY A 69 4.15 15.04 7.08
C GLY A 69 2.87 14.37 6.57
N GLY A 70 2.11 13.78 7.50
CA GLY A 70 0.87 13.06 7.24
C GLY A 70 1.01 11.53 7.24
N SER A 71 -0.07 10.86 6.81
CA SER A 71 -0.23 9.41 6.84
C SER A 71 -0.22 8.82 5.43
N PRO A 72 0.83 8.11 5.01
CA PRO A 72 0.83 7.31 3.79
C PRO A 72 -0.20 6.19 3.88
N GLN A 73 -0.97 6.02 2.80
CA GLN A 73 -1.87 4.88 2.61
C GLN A 73 -1.52 4.19 1.29
N ILE A 74 -1.46 2.86 1.35
CA ILE A 74 -1.13 2.00 0.22
C ILE A 74 -2.20 0.92 0.12
N GLU A 75 -2.74 0.75 -1.08
CA GLU A 75 -3.68 -0.31 -1.40
C GLU A 75 -3.18 -1.14 -2.57
N VAL A 76 -3.33 -2.44 -2.46
CA VAL A 76 -2.87 -3.40 -3.46
C VAL A 76 -3.92 -4.46 -3.69
N ASP A 77 -4.29 -4.68 -4.96
CA ASP A 77 -5.18 -5.77 -5.35
C ASP A 77 -4.33 -6.95 -5.79
N VAL A 78 -4.58 -8.12 -5.21
CA VAL A 78 -3.83 -9.35 -5.46
C VAL A 78 -4.76 -10.49 -5.78
N GLU A 79 -4.46 -11.17 -6.88
CA GLU A 79 -5.14 -12.39 -7.27
C GLU A 79 -4.38 -13.59 -6.70
N THR A 80 -5.12 -14.48 -6.05
CA THR A 80 -4.66 -15.79 -5.59
C THR A 80 -5.61 -16.85 -6.13
N ASP A 81 -5.28 -18.12 -5.90
CA ASP A 81 -6.15 -19.23 -6.29
C ASP A 81 -7.49 -19.21 -5.52
N GLN A 82 -7.59 -18.45 -4.44
CA GLN A 82 -8.80 -18.28 -3.63
C GLN A 82 -9.66 -17.08 -4.05
N GLY A 83 -9.19 -16.24 -4.98
CA GLY A 83 -9.93 -15.06 -5.43
C GLY A 83 -9.08 -13.79 -5.49
N LEU A 84 -9.77 -12.66 -5.55
CA LEU A 84 -9.18 -11.33 -5.67
C LEU A 84 -9.36 -10.57 -4.36
N PHE A 85 -8.25 -10.16 -3.76
CA PHE A 85 -8.23 -9.50 -2.46
C PHE A 85 -7.56 -8.14 -2.54
N ARG A 86 -8.11 -7.16 -1.81
CA ARG A 86 -7.49 -5.85 -1.59
C ARG A 86 -6.82 -5.83 -0.22
N ILE A 87 -5.53 -5.53 -0.20
CA ILE A 87 -4.78 -5.25 1.02
C ILE A 87 -4.64 -3.73 1.12
N SER A 88 -5.15 -3.14 2.21
CA SER A 88 -5.01 -1.71 2.51
C SER A 88 -4.19 -1.54 3.78
N LYS A 89 -3.12 -0.74 3.74
CA LYS A 89 -2.36 -0.32 4.93
C LYS A 89 -2.26 1.19 5.00
N LYS A 90 -2.51 1.72 6.20
CA LYS A 90 -2.28 3.13 6.55
C LYS A 90 -1.28 3.20 7.70
N TYR A 91 -0.32 4.12 7.58
CA TYR A 91 0.72 4.36 8.59
C TYR A 91 0.48 5.71 9.31
N TYR A 92 1.10 5.91 10.47
CA TYR A 92 0.98 7.12 11.30
C TYR A 92 -0.43 7.39 11.87
N ASN A 93 -1.12 8.47 11.49
CA ASN A 93 -2.43 8.77 12.06
C ASN A 93 -3.49 7.87 11.41
N GLY A 94 -4.30 7.20 12.24
CA GLY A 94 -5.29 6.23 11.81
C GLY A 94 -4.67 4.95 11.24
N LYS A 95 -3.62 4.42 11.90
CA LYS A 95 -2.94 3.19 11.46
C LYS A 95 -3.95 2.06 11.30
N SER A 96 -3.91 1.40 10.16
CA SER A 96 -4.78 0.27 9.88
C SER A 96 -4.11 -0.71 8.93
N ALA A 97 -4.55 -1.96 8.99
CA ALA A 97 -4.28 -2.97 7.97
C ALA A 97 -5.58 -3.73 7.74
N VAL A 98 -6.06 -3.81 6.50
CA VAL A 98 -7.33 -4.45 6.17
C VAL A 98 -7.14 -5.32 4.95
N ILE A 99 -7.73 -6.51 4.97
CA ILE A 99 -7.86 -7.36 3.78
C ILE A 99 -9.35 -7.48 3.46
N THR A 100 -9.71 -7.10 2.24
CA THR A 100 -11.08 -7.15 1.73
C THR A 100 -11.12 -8.13 0.56
N ASP A 101 -12.06 -9.06 0.59
CA ASP A 101 -12.45 -9.83 -0.60
C ASP A 101 -13.20 -8.90 -1.55
N ILE A 102 -12.67 -8.70 -2.76
CA ILE A 102 -13.22 -7.75 -3.72
C ILE A 102 -14.56 -8.25 -4.28
N ALA A 103 -14.71 -9.56 -4.48
CA ALA A 103 -15.93 -10.11 -5.07
C ALA A 103 -17.15 -9.91 -4.16
N THR A 104 -16.94 -10.04 -2.85
CA THR A 104 -18.03 -9.93 -1.86
C THR A 104 -18.04 -8.60 -1.11
N SER A 105 -17.03 -7.74 -1.31
CA SER A 105 -16.80 -6.52 -0.53
C SER A 105 -16.69 -6.74 0.98
N ARG A 106 -16.37 -7.96 1.43
CA ARG A 106 -16.27 -8.32 2.85
C ARG A 106 -14.85 -8.12 3.35
N ILE A 107 -14.71 -7.55 4.55
CA ILE A 107 -13.44 -7.55 5.28
C ILE A 107 -13.21 -8.97 5.82
N ILE A 108 -12.16 -9.62 5.35
CA ILE A 108 -11.79 -10.98 5.77
C ILE A 108 -10.69 -10.99 6.83
N ALA A 109 -9.94 -9.89 6.95
CA ALA A 109 -8.98 -9.69 8.03
C ALA A 109 -8.82 -8.21 8.34
N HIS A 110 -8.61 -7.90 9.61
CA HIS A 110 -8.28 -6.57 10.09
C HIS A 110 -7.12 -6.66 11.09
N GLY A 111 -6.11 -5.80 10.92
CA GLY A 111 -4.95 -5.72 11.79
C GLY A 111 -5.36 -5.18 13.15
N LEU A 112 -5.21 -6.01 14.18
CA LEU A 112 -5.36 -5.56 15.56
C LEU A 112 -4.03 -4.96 16.02
N PRO A 113 -4.05 -3.82 16.73
CA PRO A 113 -2.85 -3.36 17.42
C PRO A 113 -2.44 -4.43 18.43
N HIS A 114 -1.18 -4.85 18.39
CA HIS A 114 -0.66 -5.76 19.41
C HIS A 114 -0.59 -5.03 20.76
N ARG A 115 -1.04 -5.69 21.84
CA ARG A 115 -0.76 -5.24 23.22
C ARG A 115 0.75 -5.14 23.40
N GLY A 116 1.29 -3.92 23.47
CA GLY A 116 2.71 -3.68 23.72
C GLY A 116 3.36 -2.50 22.98
N ASP A 117 2.69 -1.86 22.02
CA ASP A 117 3.23 -0.64 21.39
C ASP A 117 3.09 0.55 22.37
N PRO A 118 4.17 1.30 22.67
CA PRO A 118 4.06 2.54 23.42
C PRO A 118 3.32 3.62 22.60
N PRO A 119 2.66 4.58 23.26
CA PRO A 119 1.87 5.63 22.63
C PRO A 119 2.70 6.51 21.67
#